data_AF-D1YHA0-F1
#
_entry.id   AF-D1YHA0-F1
#
_cell.length_a   1.000
_cell.length_b   1.000
_cell.length_c   1.000
_cell.angle_alpha   90.00
_cell.angle_beta   90.00
_cell.angle_gamma   90.00
#
_symmetry.space_group_name_H-M   'P 1'
#
loop_
_entity.id
_entity.type
_entity.pdbx_description
1 polymer ?
#
loop_
_entity_poly.entity_id
_entity_poly.type
_entity_poly.pdbx_seq_one_letter_code
_entity_poly.pdbx_strand_id
1 'polypeptide(L)' 'MTNHVVLYEPLMPANTGNIARTCAGTNTILDLIEPLGFQIDNKK' A
#
# COMPACT_ATOMS: atom_id res chain seq x y z
N MET A 1 -4.16 15.19 -12.55
CA MET A 1 -4.82 14.94 -11.26
C MET A 1 -4.35 13.58 -10.80
N THR A 2 -3.70 13.51 -9.63
CA THR A 2 -3.10 12.28 -9.12
C THR A 2 -4.05 11.69 -8.09
N ASN A 3 -4.42 10.41 -8.24
CA ASN A 3 -5.27 9.74 -7.24
C ASN A 3 -4.45 9.46 -5.98
N HIS A 4 -5.13 9.39 -4.83
CA HIS A 4 -4.53 9.07 -3.55
C HIS A 4 -5.33 7.95 -2.88
N VAL A 5 -4.66 6.84 -2.57
CA VAL A 5 -5.25 5.68 -1.90
C VAL A 5 -4.65 5.56 -0.51
N VAL A 6 -5.50 5.44 0.50
CA VAL A 6 -5.09 5.33 1.91
C VAL A 6 -5.64 4.03 2.48
N LEU A 7 -4.77 3.19 3.02
CA LEU A 7 -5.16 1.95 3.70
C LEU A 7 -5.01 2.14 5.21
N TYR A 8 -6.14 2.06 5.93
CA TYR A 8 -6.16 2.10 7.39
C TYR A 8 -5.91 0.70 7.97
N GLU A 9 -4.84 0.56 8.76
CA GLU A 9 -4.48 -0.67 9.48
C GLU A 9 -4.55 -1.95 8.62
N PRO A 10 -3.86 -2.00 7.46
CA PRO A 10 -3.99 -3.13 6.55
C PRO A 10 -3.46 -4.42 7.17
N LEU A 11 -4.27 -5.48 7.11
CA LEU A 11 -3.97 -6.75 7.77
C LEU A 11 -3.29 -7.78 6.86
N MET A 12 -3.66 -7.83 5.58
CA MET A 12 -3.25 -8.90 4.67
C MET A 12 -2.20 -8.41 3.65
N PRO A 13 -0.96 -8.94 3.67
CA PRO A 13 0.13 -8.45 2.80
C PRO A 13 -0.18 -8.61 1.31
N ALA A 14 -0.88 -9.67 0.92
CA ALA A 14 -1.28 -9.90 -0.47
C ALA A 14 -2.22 -8.82 -1.00
N ASN A 15 -3.14 -8.32 -0.18
CA ASN A 15 -4.07 -7.25 -0.56
C ASN A 15 -3.31 -5.93 -0.76
N THR A 16 -2.48 -5.56 0.21
CA THR A 16 -1.64 -4.35 0.12
C THR A 16 -0.69 -4.42 -1.08
N GLY A 17 -0.09 -5.59 -1.35
CA GLY A 17 0.79 -5.78 -2.52
C GLY A 17 0.07 -5.62 -3.86
N ASN A 18 -1.15 -6.15 -3.99
CA ASN A 18 -1.97 -5.97 -5.19
C ASN A 18 -2.35 -4.49 -5.39
N ILE A 19 -2.76 -3.81 -4.33
CA ILE A 19 -3.10 -2.37 -4.36
C ILE A 19 -1.87 -1.53 -4.70
N ALA A 20 -0.71 -1.84 -4.11
CA ALA A 20 0.56 -1.16 -4.41
C ALA A 20 0.94 -1.29 -5.89
N ARG A 21 0.74 -2.47 -6.50
CA ARG A 21 0.98 -2.67 -7.93
C ARG A 21 0.03 -1.83 -8.79
N THR A 22 -1.25 -1.76 -8.43
CA THR A 22 -2.21 -0.87 -9.11
C THR A 22 -1.79 0.59 -8.97
N CYS A 23 -1.35 1.01 -7.78
CA CYS A 23 -0.92 2.37 -7.54
C CYS A 23 0.31 2.75 -8.38
N ALA A 24 1.29 1.86 -8.45
CA ALA A 24 2.47 2.02 -9.31
C ALA A 24 2.08 2.12 -10.81
N GLY A 25 1.14 1.29 -11.28
CA GLY A 25 0.70 1.31 -12.68
C GLY A 25 -0.18 2.50 -13.07
N THR A 26 -0.76 3.20 -12.10
CA THR A 26 -1.69 4.32 -12.33
C THR A 26 -1.12 5.68 -11.89
N ASN A 27 0.15 5.71 -11.47
CA ASN A 27 0.77 6.90 -10.86
C ASN A 27 -0.07 7.45 -9.69
N THR A 28 -0.60 6.56 -8.86
CA THR A 28 -1.40 6.87 -7.68
C THR A 28 -0.52 6.78 -6.45
N ILE A 29 -0.68 7.71 -5.52
CA ILE A 29 0.04 7.67 -4.24
C ILE A 29 -0.66 6.67 -3.31
N LEU A 30 0.11 5.90 -2.53
CA LEU A 30 -0.40 4.92 -1.57
C LEU A 30 0.15 5.23 -0.17
N ASP A 31 -0.74 5.63 0.74
CA ASP A 31 -0.42 5.79 2.16
C ASP A 31 -0.94 4.59 2.96
N LEU A 32 -0.12 4.11 3.91
CA LEU A 32 -0.48 3.05 4.84
C LEU A 32 -0.50 3.63 6.26
N ILE A 33 -1.65 3.56 6.93
CA ILE A 33 -1.80 4.00 8.31
C ILE A 33 -1.56 2.79 9.23
N GLU A 34 -0.63 2.94 10.16
CA GLU A 34 -0.25 1.94 11.15
C GLU A 34 -1.31 1.72 12.23
N PRO A 35 -1.31 0.56 12.94
CA PRO A 35 -0.40 -0.58 12.78
C PRO A 35 -0.69 -1.45 11.56
N LEU A 36 0.37 -1.98 10.94
CA LEU A 36 0.26 -2.94 9.86
C LEU A 36 0.17 -4.36 10.44
N GLY A 37 -0.75 -5.18 9.93
CA GLY A 37 -0.86 -6.59 10.32
C GLY A 37 0.24 -7.50 9.74
N PHE A 38 1.22 -6.92 9.04
CA PHE A 38 2.35 -7.61 8.42
C PHE A 38 3.61 -6.74 8.47
N GLN A 39 4.77 -7.37 8.30
CA GLN A 39 6.05 -6.65 8.20
C GLN A 39 6.30 -6.21 6.76
N ILE A 40 6.67 -4.94 6.55
CA ILE A 40 7.19 -4.47 5.28
C ILE A 40 8.70 -4.66 5.29
N ASP A 41 9.21 -5.62 4.52
CA ASP A 41 10.65 -5.78 4.33
C ASP A 41 11.14 -4.77 3.28
N ASN A 42 11.70 -3.64 3.73
CA ASN A 42 12.43 -2.72 2.87
C ASN A 42 13.85 -3.27 2.65
N LYS A 43 13.97 -4.34 1.87
CA LYS A 43 15.28 -4.70 1.30
C LYS A 43 15.63 -3.67 0.23
N LYS A 44 16.60 -2.82 0.57
CA LYS A 44 17.32 -1.97 -0.39
C LYS A 44 17.96 -2.81 -1.49
#